data_AF-A0A949YB16-F1
#
_entry.id   AF-A0A949YB16-F1
#
_cell.length_a   1.000
_cell.length_b   1.000
_cell.length_c   1.000
_cell.angle_alpha   90.00
_cell.angle_beta   90.00
_cell.angle_gamma   90.00
#
_symmetry.space_group_name_H-M   'P 1'
#
loop_
_entity.id
_entity.type
_entity.pdbx_description
1 polymer ?
#
loop_
_entity_poly.entity_id
_entity_poly.type
_entity_poly.pdbx_seq_one_letter_code
_entity_poly.pdbx_strand_id
1 'polypeptide(L)'
;MKLTSSHRVCGLGAILLVSLFICSFNFGRVGSPSFLISLAVAGTVYLLAIHEFFSTSRFPPQVIVIGLVLAALWHVQFLRMPPGPDDDIHRYVWDGRLQDLGYNPYSIRPNDPTFSW
;
A
#
# COMPACT_ATOMS: atom_id res chain seq x y z
N MET A 1 28.28 20.81 2.98
CA MET A 1 26.98 21.52 2.93
C MET A 1 25.98 20.78 3.81
N LYS A 2 25.32 21.45 4.76
CA LYS A 2 24.29 20.81 5.61
C LYS A 2 23.02 20.62 4.79
N LEU A 3 22.49 19.39 4.70
CA LEU A 3 21.20 19.13 4.07
C LEU A 3 20.10 19.84 4.85
N THR A 4 19.21 20.56 4.16
CA THR A 4 18.01 21.15 4.79
C THR A 4 17.02 20.04 5.16
N SER A 5 16.18 20.26 6.17
CA SER A 5 15.11 19.32 6.56
C SER A 5 14.19 18.96 5.40
N SER A 6 13.93 19.92 4.49
CA SER A 6 13.14 19.66 3.28
C SER A 6 13.80 18.63 2.36
N HIS A 7 15.11 18.76 2.10
CA HIS A 7 15.84 17.78 1.30
C HIS A 7 15.93 16.41 1.98
N ARG A 8 16.02 16.39 3.32
CA ARG A 8 16.01 15.14 4.10
C ARG A 8 14.69 14.40 3.93
N VAL A 9 13.54 15.08 4.10
CA VAL A 9 12.22 14.47 3.92
C VAL A 9 12.02 13.97 2.49
N CYS A 10 12.39 14.76 1.48
CA CYS A 10 12.29 14.30 0.08
C CYS A 10 13.19 13.08 -0.19
N GLY A 11 14.40 13.06 0.36
CA GLY A 11 15.30 11.91 0.26
C GLY A 11 14.75 10.66 0.94
N LEU A 12 14.22 10.80 2.16
CA LEU A 12 13.55 9.71 2.87
C LEU A 12 12.34 9.19 2.08
N GLY A 13 11.54 10.08 1.51
CA GLY A 13 10.42 9.69 0.65
C GLY A 13 10.85 8.90 -0.59
N ALA A 14 11.95 9.29 -1.25
CA ALA A 14 12.49 8.56 -2.39
C ALA A 14 13.00 7.16 -1.98
N ILE A 15 13.71 7.06 -0.86
CA ILE A 15 14.19 5.77 -0.33
C ILE A 15 12.99 4.88 0.01
N LEU A 16 11.96 5.44 0.67
CA LEU A 16 10.73 4.72 1.00
C LEU A 16 10.06 4.15 -0.26
N LEU A 17 9.91 4.96 -1.31
CA LEU A 17 9.34 4.53 -2.58
C LEU A 17 10.14 3.36 -3.19
N VAL A 18 11.47 3.46 -3.23
CA VAL A 18 12.34 2.40 -3.79
C VAL A 18 12.24 1.12 -2.96
N SER A 19 12.30 1.23 -1.62
CA SER A 19 12.17 0.07 -0.73
C SER A 19 10.81 -0.62 -0.89
N LEU A 20 9.72 0.15 -0.97
CA LEU A 20 8.39 -0.38 -1.20
C LEU A 20 8.25 -1.00 -2.60
N PHE A 21 8.87 -0.42 -3.62
CA PHE A 21 8.91 -0.99 -4.96
C PHE A 21 9.60 -2.36 -4.96
N ILE A 22 10.78 -2.48 -4.34
CA ILE A 22 11.47 -3.77 -4.18
C ILE A 22 10.60 -4.77 -3.40
N CYS A 23 9.95 -4.32 -2.33
CA CYS A 23 9.03 -5.14 -1.53
C CYS A 23 7.88 -5.68 -2.39
N SER A 24 7.25 -4.83 -3.20
CA SER A 24 6.17 -5.19 -4.13
C SER A 24 6.59 -6.26 -5.14
N PHE A 25 7.81 -6.20 -5.69
CA PHE A 25 8.30 -7.26 -6.59
C PHE A 25 8.54 -8.61 -5.90
N ASN A 26 8.69 -8.62 -4.57
CA ASN A 26 8.93 -9.83 -3.79
C ASN A 26 7.65 -10.33 -3.08
N PHE A 27 6.47 -9.80 -3.43
CA PHE A 27 5.21 -10.13 -2.76
C PHE A 27 4.84 -11.62 -2.87
N GLY A 28 5.13 -12.27 -3.99
CA GLY A 28 4.93 -13.73 -4.14
C GLY A 28 5.88 -14.60 -3.31
N ARG A 29 6.84 -14.00 -2.60
CA ARG A 29 7.83 -14.68 -1.74
C ARG A 29 7.80 -14.05 -0.35
N VAL A 30 6.61 -13.88 0.21
CA VAL A 30 6.42 -13.41 1.60
C VAL A 30 7.30 -14.26 2.52
N GLY A 31 8.08 -13.60 3.38
CA GLY A 31 9.03 -14.25 4.29
C GLY A 31 10.45 -14.44 3.72
N SER A 32 10.68 -14.18 2.43
CA SER A 32 12.05 -14.14 1.89
C SER A 32 12.85 -12.98 2.49
N PRO A 33 14.19 -13.12 2.65
CA PRO A 33 15.02 -12.03 3.16
C PRO A 33 14.90 -10.74 2.36
N SER A 34 14.78 -10.82 1.03
CA SER A 34 14.60 -9.64 0.16
C SER A 34 13.32 -8.88 0.48
N PHE A 35 12.22 -9.58 0.73
CA PHE A 35 10.96 -8.99 1.18
C PHE A 35 11.10 -8.37 2.57
N LEU A 36 11.62 -9.12 3.54
CA LEU A 36 11.72 -8.67 4.93
C LEU A 36 12.69 -7.49 5.11
N ILE A 37 13.84 -7.51 4.45
CA ILE A 37 14.84 -6.42 4.50
C ILE A 37 14.26 -5.16 3.87
N SER A 38 13.66 -5.25 2.68
CA SER A 38 13.07 -4.09 2.02
C SER A 38 11.90 -3.51 2.82
N LEU A 39 11.07 -4.35 3.43
CA LEU A 39 9.99 -3.93 4.33
C LEU A 39 10.53 -3.27 5.61
N ALA A 40 11.57 -3.84 6.23
CA ALA A 40 12.21 -3.27 7.41
C ALA A 40 12.82 -1.90 7.11
N VAL A 41 13.52 -1.76 5.99
CA VAL A 41 14.07 -0.47 5.54
C VAL A 41 12.95 0.54 5.30
N ALA A 42 11.87 0.15 4.61
CA ALA A 42 10.71 1.01 4.41
C ALA A 42 10.12 1.50 5.76
N GLY A 43 9.93 0.58 6.71
CA GLY A 43 9.44 0.91 8.05
C GLY A 43 10.36 1.87 8.80
N THR A 44 11.68 1.61 8.82
CA THR A 44 12.66 2.49 9.47
C THR A 44 12.67 3.89 8.84
N VAL A 45 12.68 3.97 7.51
CA VAL A 45 12.70 5.25 6.78
C VAL A 45 11.41 6.04 7.02
N TYR A 46 10.26 5.36 7.10
CA TYR A 46 8.99 5.98 7.45
C TYR A 46 9.02 6.60 8.86
N LEU A 47 9.55 5.88 9.87
CA LEU A 47 9.71 6.42 11.22
C LEU A 47 10.67 7.62 11.27
N LEU A 48 11.75 7.58 10.49
CA LEU A 48 12.66 8.73 10.37
C LEU A 48 11.99 9.94 9.71
N ALA A 49 11.14 9.71 8.71
CA ALA A 49 10.36 10.78 8.08
C ALA A 49 9.38 11.41 9.08
N ILE A 50 8.65 10.58 9.85
CA ILE A 50 7.79 11.03 10.94
C ILE A 50 8.58 11.88 11.95
N HIS A 51 9.74 11.39 12.40
CA HIS A 51 10.60 12.11 13.32
C HIS A 51 11.00 13.50 12.77
N GLU A 52 11.34 13.58 11.49
CA GLU A 52 11.70 14.85 10.84
C GLU A 52 10.51 15.81 10.75
N PHE A 53 9.29 15.28 10.50
CA PHE A 53 8.07 16.08 10.52
C PHE A 53 7.75 16.65 11.90
N PHE A 54 7.99 15.89 12.98
CA PHE A 54 7.84 16.39 14.35
C PHE A 54 8.95 17.38 14.75
N SER A 55 10.15 17.21 14.19
CA SER A 55 11.31 18.07 14.49
C SER A 55 11.28 19.41 13.75
N THR A 56 10.47 19.54 12.70
CA THR A 56 10.48 20.70 11.80
C THR A 56 9.11 21.36 11.74
N SER A 57 9.00 22.60 12.23
CA SER A 57 7.70 23.28 12.36
C SER A 57 7.08 23.73 11.03
N ARG A 58 7.86 23.89 9.96
CA ARG A 58 7.38 24.35 8.65
C ARG A 58 8.15 23.70 7.51
N PHE A 59 7.39 23.26 6.51
CA PHE A 59 7.92 22.83 5.23
C PHE A 59 7.39 23.71 4.10
N PRO A 60 8.16 23.91 3.03
CA PRO A 60 7.68 24.60 1.86
C PRO A 60 6.65 23.72 1.11
N PRO A 61 5.66 24.31 0.43
CA PRO A 61 4.55 23.58 -0.20
C PRO A 61 5.01 22.55 -1.25
N GLN A 62 6.19 22.76 -1.84
CA GLN A 62 6.82 21.82 -2.76
C GLN A 62 7.03 20.43 -2.14
N VAL A 63 7.30 20.34 -0.83
CA VAL A 63 7.46 19.05 -0.12
C VAL A 63 6.16 18.25 -0.12
N ILE A 64 5.02 18.93 0.02
CA ILE A 64 3.69 18.30 -0.03
C ILE A 64 3.43 17.76 -1.43
N VAL A 65 3.67 18.57 -2.47
CA VAL A 65 3.50 18.15 -3.86
C VAL A 65 4.38 16.94 -4.18
N ILE A 66 5.66 16.97 -3.79
CA ILE A 66 6.58 15.85 -3.97
C ILE A 66 6.07 14.60 -3.22
N GLY A 67 5.63 14.76 -1.97
CA GLY A 67 5.06 13.65 -1.18
C GLY A 67 3.84 13.01 -1.86
N LEU A 68 2.92 13.84 -2.38
CA LEU A 68 1.75 13.36 -3.12
C LEU A 68 2.14 12.62 -4.41
N VAL A 69 3.11 13.14 -5.16
CA VAL A 69 3.63 12.46 -6.37
C VAL A 69 4.25 11.12 -6.01
N LEU A 70 5.10 11.05 -4.98
CA LEU A 70 5.69 9.80 -4.52
C LEU A 70 4.62 8.79 -4.06
N ALA A 71 3.60 9.26 -3.35
CA ALA A 71 2.46 8.43 -2.94
C ALA A 71 1.70 7.90 -4.16
N ALA A 72 1.39 8.73 -5.15
CA ALA A 72 0.74 8.30 -6.39
C ALA A 72 1.58 7.25 -7.14
N LEU A 73 2.90 7.44 -7.25
CA LEU A 73 3.81 6.48 -7.87
C LEU A 73 3.86 5.13 -7.14
N TRP A 74 3.74 5.14 -5.81
CA TRP A 74 3.62 3.90 -5.04
C TRP A 74 2.32 3.17 -5.38
N HIS A 75 1.19 3.87 -5.50
CA HIS A 75 -0.10 3.24 -5.78
C HIS A 75 -0.18 2.57 -7.15
N VAL A 76 0.58 3.04 -8.15
CA VAL A 76 0.68 2.37 -9.46
C VAL A 76 1.08 0.91 -9.34
N GLN A 77 1.81 0.53 -8.28
CA GLN A 77 2.23 -0.85 -8.10
C GLN A 77 1.06 -1.82 -7.85
N PHE A 78 -0.07 -1.35 -7.30
CA PHE A 78 -1.27 -2.16 -7.12
C PHE A 78 -1.93 -2.57 -8.44
N LEU A 79 -1.72 -1.81 -9.52
CA LEU A 79 -2.23 -2.17 -10.85
C LEU A 79 -1.58 -3.46 -11.41
N ARG A 80 -0.43 -3.87 -10.85
CA ARG A 80 0.29 -5.08 -11.27
C ARG A 80 -0.21 -6.36 -10.60
N MET A 81 -1.06 -6.24 -9.57
CA MET A 81 -1.56 -7.38 -8.81
C MET A 81 -3.02 -7.62 -9.18
N PRO A 82 -3.32 -8.61 -10.06
CA PRO A 82 -4.70 -9.03 -10.21
C PRO A 82 -5.19 -9.60 -8.88
N PRO A 83 -6.49 -9.48 -8.57
CA PRO A 83 -7.05 -10.14 -7.42
C PRO A 83 -6.78 -11.64 -7.51
N GLY A 84 -6.23 -12.20 -6.43
CA GLY A 84 -5.98 -13.63 -6.32
C GLY A 84 -7.31 -14.41 -6.32
N PRO A 85 -7.30 -15.68 -6.77
CA PRO A 85 -8.49 -16.53 -6.70
C PRO A 85 -8.99 -16.72 -5.25
N ASP A 86 -8.09 -16.58 -4.26
CA ASP A 86 -8.40 -16.64 -2.83
C ASP A 86 -8.59 -15.24 -2.20
N ASP A 87 -8.59 -14.16 -2.99
CA ASP A 87 -8.84 -12.83 -2.44
C ASP A 87 -10.33 -12.69 -2.07
N ASP A 88 -10.55 -12.18 -0.86
CA ASP A 88 -11.89 -11.89 -0.34
C ASP A 88 -12.68 -10.89 -1.23
N ILE A 89 -12.04 -10.25 -2.22
CA ILE A 89 -12.72 -9.40 -3.20
C ILE A 89 -13.85 -10.14 -3.93
N HIS A 90 -13.61 -11.40 -4.31
CA HIS A 90 -14.61 -12.21 -5.01
C HIS A 90 -15.80 -12.52 -4.09
N ARG A 91 -15.51 -12.77 -2.81
CA ARG A 91 -16.53 -12.91 -1.76
C ARG A 91 -17.31 -11.62 -1.59
N TYR A 92 -16.66 -10.47 -1.47
CA TYR A 92 -17.34 -9.19 -1.23
C TYR A 92 -18.23 -8.75 -2.40
N VAL A 93 -17.80 -9.00 -3.64
CA VAL A 93 -18.64 -8.74 -4.82
C VAL A 93 -19.87 -9.64 -4.81
N TRP A 94 -19.72 -10.90 -4.43
CA TRP A 94 -20.83 -11.84 -4.30
C TRP A 94 -21.78 -11.46 -3.15
N ASP A 95 -21.24 -11.13 -1.97
CA ASP A 95 -21.99 -10.67 -0.80
C ASP A 95 -22.82 -9.42 -1.14
N GLY A 96 -22.23 -8.45 -1.85
CA GLY A 96 -22.91 -7.23 -2.28
C GLY A 96 -24.09 -7.51 -3.21
N ARG A 97 -23.96 -8.50 -4.13
CA ARG A 97 -25.08 -8.92 -4.99
C ARG A 97 -26.19 -9.58 -4.19
N LEU A 98 -25.85 -10.44 -3.23
CA LEU A 98 -26.86 -11.06 -2.38
C LEU A 98 -27.64 -10.03 -1.57
N GLN A 99 -26.95 -9.01 -1.05
CA GLN A 99 -27.58 -7.90 -0.34
C GLN A 99 -28.50 -7.08 -1.27
N ASP A 100 -28.09 -6.81 -2.51
CA ASP A 100 -28.92 -6.15 -3.52
C ASP A 100 -30.20 -6.95 -3.83
N LEU A 101 -30.10 -8.29 -3.79
CA LEU A 101 -31.24 -9.21 -3.91
C LEU A 101 -32.05 -9.38 -2.60
N GLY A 102 -31.66 -8.71 -1.50
CA GLY A 102 -32.36 -8.76 -0.22
C GLY A 102 -32.01 -9.96 0.66
N TYR A 103 -30.99 -10.73 0.31
CA TYR A 103 -30.54 -11.89 1.07
C TYR A 103 -29.41 -11.55 2.06
N ASN A 104 -29.33 -12.31 3.14
CA ASN A 104 -28.17 -12.29 4.04
C ASN A 104 -27.05 -13.17 3.46
N PRO A 105 -25.85 -12.63 3.15
CA PRO A 105 -24.76 -13.41 2.56
C PRO A 105 -24.31 -14.61 3.40
N TYR A 106 -24.47 -14.54 4.72
CA TYR A 106 -24.12 -15.63 5.63
C TYR A 106 -25.18 -16.73 5.72
N SER A 107 -26.35 -16.52 5.12
CA SER A 107 -27.42 -17.53 5.07
C SER A 107 -27.35 -18.41 3.83
N ILE A 108 -26.57 -18.01 2.81
CA ILE A 108 -26.46 -18.70 1.53
C ILE A 108 -25.06 -19.30 1.42
N ARG A 109 -24.95 -20.52 0.90
CA ARG A 109 -23.63 -21.11 0.64
C ARG A 109 -23.06 -20.53 -0.65
N PRO A 110 -21.76 -20.15 -0.69
CA PRO A 110 -21.13 -19.61 -1.90
C PRO A 110 -21.27 -20.48 -3.16
N ASN A 111 -21.36 -21.80 -3.01
CA ASN A 111 -21.53 -22.76 -4.11
C ASN A 111 -23.00 -23.09 -4.42
N ASP A 112 -23.96 -22.33 -3.90
CA ASP A 112 -25.36 -22.49 -4.28
C ASP A 112 -25.52 -22.15 -5.78
N PRO A 113 -25.95 -23.11 -6.63
CA PRO A 113 -26.06 -22.89 -8.07
C PRO A 113 -27.08 -21.81 -8.45
N THR A 114 -27.98 -21.44 -7.54
CA THR A 114 -28.92 -20.32 -7.73
C THR A 114 -28.20 -18.97 -7.80
N PHE A 115 -27.02 -18.87 -7.19
CA PHE A 115 -26.22 -17.64 -7.06
C PHE A 115 -24.78 -17.80 -7.57
N SER A 116 -24.49 -18.91 -8.27
CA SER A 116 -23.19 -19.14 -8.91
C SER A 116 -23.01 -18.28 -10.15
N TRP A 117 -21.80 -17.74 -10.36
CA TRP A 117 -21.42 -16.85 -11.46
C TRP A 117 -20.21 -17.41 -12.22
#